data_AF-H0W4P0-F1
#
_entry.id   AF-H0W4P0-F1
#
_cell.length_a   1.000
_cell.length_b   1.000
_cell.length_c   1.000
_cell.angle_alpha   90.00
_cell.angle_beta   90.00
_cell.angle_gamma   90.00
#
_symmetry.space_group_name_H-M   'P 1'
#
loop_
_entity.id
_entity.type
_entity.pdbx_description
1 polymer ?
#
loop_
_entity_poly.entity_id
_entity_poly.type
_entity_poly.pdbx_seq_one_letter_code
_entity_poly.pdbx_strand_id
1 'polypeptide(L)'
;MSISLSSLILLPIWIDMAHIHQGGPDEKEKTTALKDLLSRIDLDELMKKDEPPLDFPDTLEGFEYAFNEKGQLRHIKTGEPFVFNYREDLHRWNQKRYEALGEIITKYVYELLEKDCNLKKITIPVDATENEPKSFIFMSEDALTNPQKLMVLIHGSGVVRAGQWARRLIINEDLDSGTQIPFIKRAVHENGSPEEHAVYVWDHFIAQSAAENVFFVAHSYGGLAFVELMIQREADVKSKVTAVALTDSVHNVWHQEAGKTIREWMRENCCNWVSSSEPLDTSVESMLPDCPRVSAGLSKMMESL
;
A
#
# COMPACT_ATOMS: atom_id res chain seq x y z
N MET A 1 -48.41 14.27 -19.48
CA MET A 1 -48.24 13.26 -18.41
C MET A 1 -48.95 11.99 -18.85
N SER A 2 -48.18 11.01 -19.34
CA SER A 2 -48.69 9.72 -19.81
C SER A 2 -48.64 8.74 -18.65
N ILE A 3 -49.79 8.25 -18.22
CA ILE A 3 -49.89 7.20 -17.19
C ILE A 3 -49.74 5.85 -17.89
N SER A 4 -48.79 5.05 -17.42
CA SER A 4 -48.48 3.72 -17.97
C SER A 4 -49.63 2.73 -17.75
N LEU A 5 -49.98 1.96 -18.78
CA LEU A 5 -51.08 0.98 -18.81
C LEU A 5 -50.88 -0.25 -17.90
N SER A 6 -49.75 -0.39 -17.21
CA SER A 6 -49.42 -1.56 -16.39
C SER A 6 -50.19 -1.64 -15.06
N SER A 7 -50.90 -0.58 -14.64
CA SER A 7 -51.66 -0.57 -13.38
C SER A 7 -53.11 -1.07 -13.50
N LEU A 8 -53.60 -1.39 -14.70
CA LEU A 8 -55.00 -1.79 -14.94
C LEU A 8 -55.23 -3.30 -15.08
N ILE A 9 -54.17 -4.12 -15.10
CA ILE A 9 -54.27 -5.58 -15.28
C ILE A 9 -54.39 -6.33 -13.94
N LEU A 10 -54.04 -5.70 -12.80
CA LEU A 10 -54.11 -6.34 -11.48
C LEU A 10 -55.45 -6.15 -10.75
N LEU A 11 -56.28 -5.20 -11.17
CA LEU A 11 -57.60 -4.95 -10.58
C LEU A 11 -58.66 -6.01 -10.95
N PRO A 12 -58.71 -6.59 -12.18
CA PRO A 12 -59.65 -7.66 -12.49
C PRO A 12 -59.28 -8.99 -11.82
N ILE A 13 -57.98 -9.29 -11.65
CA ILE A 13 -57.51 -10.56 -11.08
C ILE A 13 -57.87 -10.67 -9.59
N TRP A 14 -57.83 -9.55 -8.86
CA TRP A 14 -58.26 -9.52 -7.45
C TRP A 14 -59.78 -9.62 -7.30
N ILE A 15 -60.56 -9.09 -8.26
CA ILE A 15 -62.03 -9.20 -8.29
C ILE A 15 -62.48 -10.61 -8.68
N ASP A 16 -61.79 -11.29 -9.61
CA ASP A 16 -62.05 -12.69 -9.94
C ASP A 16 -61.70 -13.63 -8.78
N MET A 17 -60.61 -13.37 -8.03
CA MET A 17 -60.32 -14.14 -6.81
C MET A 17 -61.37 -13.95 -5.71
N ALA A 18 -62.02 -12.77 -5.65
CA ALA A 18 -63.10 -12.50 -4.70
C ALA A 18 -64.45 -13.13 -5.11
N HIS A 19 -64.68 -13.40 -6.40
CA HIS A 19 -65.89 -14.05 -6.90
C HIS A 19 -65.82 -15.60 -6.94
N ILE A 20 -64.64 -16.21 -6.80
CA ILE A 20 -64.44 -17.67 -6.72
C ILE A 20 -64.90 -18.28 -5.37
N HIS A 21 -65.52 -17.50 -4.47
CA HIS A 21 -66.07 -18.03 -3.23
C HIS A 21 -67.48 -18.66 -3.32
N GLN A 22 -68.05 -18.83 -4.52
CA GLN A 22 -69.33 -19.53 -4.72
C GLN A 22 -69.34 -20.59 -5.84
N GLY A 23 -68.22 -21.30 -6.04
CA GLY A 23 -68.17 -22.48 -6.91
C GLY A 23 -68.78 -23.74 -6.27
N GLY A 24 -69.63 -24.45 -7.00
CA GLY A 24 -70.24 -25.72 -6.58
C GLY A 24 -69.21 -26.84 -6.32
N PRO A 25 -69.65 -27.99 -5.75
CA PRO A 25 -68.74 -29.06 -5.30
C PRO A 25 -67.73 -29.56 -6.34
N ASP A 26 -68.08 -29.51 -7.63
CA ASP A 26 -67.26 -29.97 -8.77
C ASP A 26 -66.09 -29.00 -9.10
N GLU A 27 -66.22 -27.70 -8.84
CA GLU A 27 -65.13 -26.72 -9.00
C GLU A 27 -64.15 -26.72 -7.82
N LYS A 28 -64.65 -27.04 -6.61
CA LYS A 28 -63.81 -27.23 -5.42
C LYS A 28 -62.88 -28.43 -5.56
N GLU A 29 -63.32 -29.52 -6.16
CA GLU A 29 -62.46 -30.67 -6.45
C GLU A 29 -61.37 -30.33 -7.48
N LYS A 30 -61.73 -29.64 -8.58
CA LYS A 30 -60.74 -29.22 -9.60
C LYS A 30 -59.69 -28.24 -9.07
N THR A 31 -60.10 -27.28 -8.24
CA THR A 31 -59.16 -26.35 -7.58
C THR A 31 -58.29 -27.04 -6.53
N THR A 32 -58.79 -28.07 -5.86
CA THR A 32 -58.01 -28.87 -4.91
C THR A 32 -57.00 -29.76 -5.64
N ALA A 33 -57.41 -30.40 -6.74
CA ALA A 33 -56.53 -31.20 -7.59
C ALA A 33 -55.42 -30.36 -8.24
N LEU A 34 -55.72 -29.14 -8.70
CA LEU A 34 -54.72 -28.22 -9.24
C LEU A 34 -53.71 -27.78 -8.16
N LYS A 35 -54.18 -27.51 -6.93
CA LYS A 35 -53.31 -27.18 -5.79
C LYS A 35 -52.41 -28.35 -5.37
N ASP A 36 -52.93 -29.57 -5.40
CA ASP A 36 -52.17 -30.80 -5.12
C ASP A 36 -51.16 -31.13 -6.24
N LEU A 37 -51.46 -30.75 -7.49
CA LEU A 37 -50.52 -30.90 -8.62
C LEU A 37 -49.39 -29.87 -8.54
N LEU A 38 -49.70 -28.63 -8.16
CA LEU A 38 -48.72 -27.55 -7.96
C LEU A 38 -47.83 -27.77 -6.73
N SER A 39 -48.35 -28.36 -5.64
CA SER A 39 -47.56 -28.67 -4.45
C SER A 39 -46.58 -29.83 -4.64
N ARG A 40 -46.77 -30.63 -5.70
CA ARG A 40 -45.86 -31.71 -6.12
C ARG A 40 -44.79 -31.25 -7.10
N ILE A 41 -44.91 -30.03 -7.64
CA ILE A 41 -43.85 -29.41 -8.43
C ILE A 41 -42.89 -28.77 -7.43
N ASP A 42 -41.69 -29.34 -7.35
CA ASP A 42 -40.59 -28.69 -6.63
C ASP A 42 -40.18 -27.46 -7.45
N LEU A 43 -40.81 -26.32 -7.12
CA LEU A 43 -40.55 -25.03 -7.75
C LEU A 43 -39.07 -24.64 -7.61
N ASP A 44 -38.38 -25.06 -6.54
CA ASP A 44 -36.96 -24.81 -6.37
C ASP A 44 -36.11 -25.65 -7.35
N GLU A 45 -36.50 -26.90 -7.65
CA GLU A 45 -35.86 -27.68 -8.73
C GLU A 45 -36.19 -27.17 -10.13
N LEU A 46 -37.42 -26.70 -10.36
CA LEU A 46 -37.84 -26.13 -11.64
C LEU A 46 -37.09 -24.82 -11.91
N MET A 47 -36.99 -23.93 -10.91
CA MET A 47 -36.25 -22.68 -10.99
C MET A 47 -34.74 -22.89 -11.15
N LYS A 48 -34.17 -23.97 -10.58
CA LYS A 48 -32.75 -24.35 -10.83
C LYS A 48 -32.48 -24.73 -12.28
N LYS A 49 -33.47 -25.19 -13.06
CA LYS A 49 -33.28 -25.53 -14.49
C LYS A 49 -33.25 -24.30 -15.40
N ASP A 50 -33.86 -23.20 -14.98
CA ASP A 50 -33.89 -21.93 -15.73
C ASP A 50 -32.82 -20.94 -15.24
N GLU A 51 -32.02 -21.28 -14.22
CA GLU A 51 -30.89 -20.46 -13.80
C GLU A 51 -29.82 -20.38 -14.92
N PRO A 52 -29.34 -19.17 -15.26
CA PRO A 52 -28.30 -19.00 -16.26
C PRO A 52 -26.98 -19.68 -15.83
N PRO A 53 -26.16 -20.15 -16.78
CA PRO A 53 -24.90 -20.82 -16.45
C PRO A 53 -24.01 -19.92 -15.60
N LEU A 54 -23.30 -20.55 -14.66
CA LEU A 54 -22.29 -19.92 -13.81
C LEU A 54 -20.92 -19.88 -14.53
N ASP A 55 -20.95 -19.40 -15.77
CA ASP A 55 -19.77 -19.20 -16.59
C ASP A 55 -19.47 -17.70 -16.64
N PHE A 56 -18.31 -17.31 -16.12
CA PHE A 56 -17.91 -15.93 -15.98
C PHE A 56 -16.55 -15.72 -16.65
N PRO A 57 -16.30 -14.54 -17.24
CA PRO A 57 -14.98 -14.19 -17.78
C PRO A 57 -13.87 -14.29 -16.72
N ASP A 58 -12.63 -14.39 -17.16
CA ASP A 58 -11.45 -14.50 -16.28
C ASP A 58 -10.56 -13.24 -16.29
N THR A 59 -11.01 -12.19 -16.96
CA THR A 59 -10.32 -10.89 -17.10
C THR A 59 -11.25 -9.73 -16.72
N LEU A 60 -10.66 -8.60 -16.29
CA LEU A 60 -11.44 -7.39 -15.98
C LEU A 60 -12.16 -6.88 -17.24
N GLU A 61 -11.46 -6.91 -18.38
CA GLU A 61 -11.99 -6.52 -19.69
C GLU A 61 -13.16 -7.41 -20.11
N GLY A 62 -13.09 -8.71 -19.85
CA GLY A 62 -14.20 -9.64 -20.08
C GLY A 62 -15.43 -9.31 -19.22
N PHE A 63 -15.21 -8.78 -18.01
CA PHE A 63 -16.28 -8.23 -17.16
C PHE A 63 -16.76 -6.84 -17.60
N GLU A 64 -16.12 -6.24 -18.61
CA GLU A 64 -16.30 -4.86 -19.08
C GLU A 64 -15.88 -3.79 -18.07
N TYR A 65 -14.96 -4.09 -17.16
CA TYR A 65 -14.42 -3.13 -16.19
C TYR A 65 -12.92 -2.93 -16.34
N ALA A 66 -12.43 -1.79 -15.89
CA ALA A 66 -11.01 -1.50 -15.69
C ALA A 66 -10.84 -0.58 -14.47
N PHE A 67 -9.64 -0.56 -13.89
CA PHE A 67 -9.29 0.48 -12.92
C PHE A 67 -8.90 1.75 -13.66
N ASN A 68 -9.48 2.90 -13.29
CA ASN A 68 -9.11 4.19 -13.84
C ASN A 68 -7.85 4.77 -13.16
N GLU A 69 -7.40 5.95 -13.58
CA GLU A 69 -6.22 6.64 -13.01
C GLU A 69 -6.34 6.95 -11.51
N LYS A 70 -7.57 6.99 -10.97
CA LYS A 70 -7.84 7.18 -9.54
C LYS A 70 -7.91 5.85 -8.77
N GLY A 71 -7.58 4.73 -9.42
CA GLY A 71 -7.65 3.40 -8.83
C GLY A 71 -9.06 2.88 -8.60
N GLN A 72 -10.08 3.43 -9.28
CA GLN A 72 -11.48 3.04 -9.10
C GLN A 72 -11.92 2.06 -10.19
N LEU A 73 -12.60 0.98 -9.82
CA LEU A 73 -13.16 0.02 -10.78
C LEU A 73 -14.36 0.64 -11.49
N ARG A 74 -14.27 0.81 -12.81
CA ARG A 74 -15.30 1.45 -13.64
C ARG A 74 -15.57 0.66 -14.91
N HIS A 75 -16.81 0.69 -15.36
CA HIS A 75 -17.20 0.09 -16.61
C HIS A 75 -16.48 0.80 -17.77
N ILE A 76 -15.82 0.05 -18.66
CA ILE A 76 -14.90 0.59 -19.68
C ILE A 76 -15.59 1.59 -20.60
N LYS A 77 -16.82 1.31 -21.03
CA LYS A 77 -17.57 2.16 -21.97
C LYS A 77 -18.31 3.34 -21.31
N THR A 78 -18.98 3.10 -20.17
CA THR A 78 -19.89 4.08 -19.56
C THR A 78 -19.25 4.87 -18.43
N GLY A 79 -18.17 4.36 -17.83
CA GLY A 79 -17.56 4.95 -16.63
C GLY A 79 -18.37 4.73 -15.35
N GLU A 80 -19.43 3.92 -15.38
CA GLU A 80 -20.28 3.65 -14.21
C GLU A 80 -19.60 2.69 -13.20
N PRO A 81 -19.95 2.75 -11.90
CA PRO A 81 -19.42 1.85 -10.88
C PRO A 81 -19.98 0.43 -11.03
N PHE A 82 -19.37 -0.51 -10.29
CA PHE A 82 -19.81 -1.90 -10.30
C PHE A 82 -21.23 -2.06 -9.73
N VAL A 83 -22.08 -2.81 -10.45
CA VAL A 83 -23.43 -3.17 -10.00
C VAL A 83 -23.46 -4.62 -9.55
N PHE A 84 -23.78 -4.84 -8.27
CA PHE A 84 -23.90 -6.18 -7.68
C PHE A 84 -25.18 -6.88 -8.13
N ASN A 85 -26.34 -6.23 -8.00
CA ASN A 85 -27.64 -6.75 -8.44
C ASN A 85 -27.79 -6.59 -9.97
N TYR A 86 -26.91 -7.24 -10.72
CA TYR A 86 -26.89 -7.16 -12.18
C TYR A 86 -28.14 -7.80 -12.80
N ARG A 87 -28.70 -8.81 -12.15
CA ARG A 87 -29.99 -9.42 -12.50
C ARG A 87 -30.92 -9.40 -11.29
N GLU A 88 -32.09 -8.76 -11.42
CA GLU A 88 -32.93 -8.34 -10.28
C GLU A 88 -33.45 -9.47 -9.39
N ASP A 89 -33.49 -10.73 -9.86
CA ASP A 89 -34.01 -11.87 -9.08
C ASP A 89 -33.03 -13.04 -8.94
N LEU A 90 -31.77 -12.88 -9.38
CA LEU A 90 -30.79 -13.97 -9.41
C LEU A 90 -29.67 -13.75 -8.39
N HIS A 91 -30.02 -13.76 -7.10
CA HIS A 91 -29.07 -13.54 -6.00
C HIS A 91 -27.87 -14.50 -6.03
N ARG A 92 -28.10 -15.79 -6.24
CA ARG A 92 -27.04 -16.81 -6.32
C ARG A 92 -26.09 -16.52 -7.47
N TRP A 93 -26.62 -16.17 -8.64
CA TRP A 93 -25.82 -15.84 -9.81
C TRP A 93 -25.01 -14.56 -9.61
N ASN A 94 -25.63 -13.50 -9.08
CA ASN A 94 -24.96 -12.23 -8.78
C ASN A 94 -23.82 -12.41 -7.76
N GLN A 95 -24.04 -13.23 -6.74
CA GLN A 95 -23.02 -13.60 -5.75
C GLN A 95 -21.84 -14.32 -6.42
N LYS A 96 -22.11 -15.29 -7.29
CA LYS A 96 -21.06 -16.01 -8.03
C LYS A 96 -20.29 -15.11 -9.00
N ARG A 97 -20.98 -14.17 -9.66
CA ARG A 97 -20.36 -13.13 -10.49
C ARG A 97 -19.40 -12.26 -9.69
N TYR A 98 -19.82 -11.82 -8.50
CA TYR A 98 -19.00 -11.02 -7.59
C TYR A 98 -17.78 -11.80 -7.07
N GLU A 99 -17.95 -13.08 -6.76
CA GLU A 99 -16.85 -13.97 -6.38
C GLU A 99 -15.83 -14.10 -7.50
N ALA A 100 -16.27 -14.37 -8.74
CA ALA A 100 -15.40 -14.48 -9.91
C ALA A 100 -14.60 -13.19 -10.15
N LEU A 101 -15.26 -12.02 -10.12
CA LEU A 101 -14.57 -10.73 -10.22
C LEU A 101 -13.52 -10.54 -9.12
N GLY A 102 -13.82 -10.96 -7.89
CA GLY A 102 -12.89 -10.86 -6.77
C GLY A 102 -11.63 -11.71 -6.92
N GLU A 103 -11.70 -12.86 -7.60
CA GLU A 103 -10.52 -13.66 -7.92
C GLU A 103 -9.65 -12.98 -8.99
N ILE A 104 -10.26 -12.31 -9.98
CA ILE A 104 -9.55 -11.51 -10.97
C ILE A 104 -8.83 -10.34 -10.30
N ILE A 105 -9.52 -9.62 -9.41
CA ILE A 105 -8.94 -8.52 -8.63
C ILE A 105 -7.77 -9.00 -7.77
N THR A 106 -7.86 -10.20 -7.22
CA THR A 106 -6.75 -10.78 -6.44
C THR A 106 -5.50 -10.95 -7.30
N LYS A 107 -5.63 -11.46 -8.52
CA LYS A 107 -4.50 -11.57 -9.47
C LYS A 107 -3.97 -10.20 -9.85
N TYR A 108 -4.86 -9.26 -10.14
CA TYR A 108 -4.49 -7.88 -10.47
C TYR A 108 -3.70 -7.20 -9.34
N VAL A 109 -4.12 -7.36 -8.07
CA VAL A 109 -3.37 -6.83 -6.92
C VAL A 109 -1.98 -7.46 -6.81
N TYR A 110 -1.83 -8.76 -7.08
CA TYR A 110 -0.49 -9.38 -7.10
C TYR A 110 0.40 -8.78 -8.17
N GLU A 111 -0.12 -8.52 -9.36
CA GLU A 111 0.65 -7.84 -10.41
C GLU A 111 1.09 -6.44 -9.98
N LEU A 112 0.25 -5.69 -9.28
CA LEU A 112 0.62 -4.39 -8.72
C LEU A 112 1.68 -4.51 -7.63
N LEU A 113 1.61 -5.52 -6.77
CA LEU A 113 2.66 -5.75 -5.76
C LEU A 113 4.01 -6.04 -6.42
N GLU A 114 4.03 -6.79 -7.52
CA GLU A 114 5.26 -7.13 -8.23
C GLU A 114 5.79 -5.99 -9.10
N LYS A 115 4.93 -5.34 -9.89
CA LYS A 115 5.31 -4.34 -10.88
C LYS A 115 5.42 -2.92 -10.32
N ASP A 116 4.48 -2.52 -9.46
CA ASP A 116 4.39 -1.14 -8.96
C ASP A 116 5.05 -0.97 -7.60
N CYS A 117 5.15 -2.05 -6.82
CA CYS A 117 5.78 -2.03 -5.49
C CYS A 117 7.12 -2.78 -5.45
N ASN A 118 7.56 -3.36 -6.57
CA ASN A 118 8.81 -4.13 -6.70
C ASN A 118 8.98 -5.23 -5.64
N LEU A 119 7.89 -5.87 -5.23
CA LEU A 119 7.94 -6.98 -4.29
C LEU A 119 8.14 -8.31 -5.02
N LYS A 120 8.93 -9.20 -4.44
CA LYS A 120 9.08 -10.58 -4.92
C LYS A 120 8.13 -11.50 -4.18
N LYS A 121 7.46 -12.37 -4.95
CA LYS A 121 6.68 -13.49 -4.42
C LYS A 121 7.60 -14.64 -4.02
N ILE A 122 7.63 -14.98 -2.74
CA ILE A 122 8.46 -16.05 -2.19
C ILE A 122 7.59 -17.22 -1.76
N THR A 123 7.86 -18.41 -2.29
CA THR A 123 7.16 -19.64 -1.91
C THR A 123 7.60 -20.12 -0.53
N ILE A 124 6.64 -20.61 0.26
CA ILE A 124 6.87 -21.19 1.58
C ILE A 124 6.16 -22.56 1.70
N PRO A 125 6.72 -23.52 2.47
CA PRO A 125 8.08 -23.54 3.02
C PRO A 125 9.16 -23.49 1.94
N VAL A 126 10.34 -22.94 2.26
CA VAL A 126 11.46 -22.76 1.31
C VAL A 126 12.13 -24.09 0.91
N ASP A 127 11.94 -25.11 1.74
CA ASP A 127 12.44 -26.48 1.61
C ASP A 127 11.35 -27.46 1.17
N ALA A 128 10.20 -26.96 0.72
CA ALA A 128 9.03 -27.78 0.41
C ALA A 128 9.28 -28.75 -0.76
N THR A 129 9.01 -30.04 -0.52
CA THR A 129 9.06 -31.07 -1.57
C THR A 129 7.94 -30.91 -2.60
N GLU A 130 7.97 -31.63 -3.73
CA GLU A 130 6.95 -31.49 -4.79
C GLU A 130 5.51 -31.72 -4.30
N ASN A 131 5.32 -32.64 -3.35
CA ASN A 131 4.01 -33.06 -2.87
C ASN A 131 3.55 -32.33 -1.60
N GLU A 132 4.37 -31.44 -1.07
CA GLU A 132 4.02 -30.69 0.14
C GLU A 132 3.15 -29.47 -0.19
N PRO A 133 2.16 -29.14 0.67
CA PRO A 133 1.38 -27.92 0.52
C PRO A 133 2.29 -26.68 0.55
N LYS A 134 2.14 -25.81 -0.44
CA LYS A 134 2.90 -24.56 -0.58
C LYS A 134 1.98 -23.35 -0.45
N SER A 135 2.51 -22.29 0.13
CA SER A 135 1.92 -20.95 0.16
C SER A 135 2.98 -19.93 -0.30
N PHE A 136 2.75 -18.65 -0.07
CA PHE A 136 3.72 -17.60 -0.39
C PHE A 136 3.57 -16.36 0.47
N ILE A 137 4.62 -15.53 0.44
CA ILE A 137 4.62 -14.15 0.92
C ILE A 137 5.10 -13.22 -0.19
N PHE A 138 4.90 -11.92 -0.03
CA PHE A 138 5.57 -10.88 -0.82
C PHE A 138 6.55 -10.12 0.07
N MET A 139 7.74 -9.81 -0.44
CA MET A 139 8.75 -9.02 0.28
C MET A 139 9.59 -8.18 -0.69
N SER A 140 10.13 -7.05 -0.24
CA SER A 140 11.07 -6.24 -1.02
C SER A 140 12.42 -6.95 -1.14
N GLU A 141 13.23 -6.56 -2.13
CA GLU A 141 14.55 -7.16 -2.38
C GLU A 141 15.46 -7.11 -1.16
N ASP A 142 15.41 -6.00 -0.44
CA ASP A 142 16.27 -5.67 0.68
C ASP A 142 15.70 -6.12 2.04
N ALA A 143 14.51 -6.74 2.10
CA ALA A 143 13.81 -6.99 3.36
C ALA A 143 14.57 -7.83 4.40
N LEU A 144 15.60 -8.60 3.99
CA LEU A 144 16.47 -9.37 4.89
C LEU A 144 17.83 -8.72 5.16
N THR A 145 18.18 -7.65 4.44
CA THR A 145 19.50 -7.01 4.49
C THR A 145 19.43 -5.56 4.95
N ASN A 146 18.27 -4.90 4.85
CA ASN A 146 18.05 -3.54 5.28
C ASN A 146 18.11 -3.46 6.82
N PRO A 147 19.07 -2.70 7.39
CA PRO A 147 19.27 -2.63 8.83
C PRO A 147 18.36 -1.61 9.53
N GLN A 148 17.55 -0.84 8.79
CA GLN A 148 16.80 0.29 9.34
C GLN A 148 15.39 -0.10 9.77
N LYS A 149 14.52 -0.43 8.81
CA LYS A 149 13.08 -0.63 9.04
C LYS A 149 12.58 -1.85 8.27
N LEU A 150 11.77 -2.66 8.95
CA LEU A 150 11.04 -3.76 8.36
C LEU A 150 9.56 -3.63 8.74
N MET A 151 8.68 -3.53 7.74
CA MET A 151 7.22 -3.52 7.95
C MET A 151 6.62 -4.85 7.52
N VAL A 152 5.88 -5.49 8.43
CA VAL A 152 5.20 -6.76 8.18
C VAL A 152 3.69 -6.52 8.15
N LEU A 153 3.06 -6.75 6.99
CA LEU A 153 1.60 -6.61 6.82
C LEU A 153 0.95 -7.99 6.72
N ILE A 154 -0.04 -8.24 7.59
CA ILE A 154 -0.78 -9.50 7.64
C ILE A 154 -2.24 -9.22 7.31
N HIS A 155 -2.76 -9.85 6.26
CA HIS A 155 -4.17 -9.73 5.87
C HIS A 155 -5.06 -10.71 6.66
N GLY A 156 -6.38 -10.48 6.64
CA GLY A 156 -7.36 -11.39 7.26
C GLY A 156 -7.55 -12.71 6.50
N SER A 157 -8.26 -13.66 7.07
CA SER A 157 -8.59 -14.94 6.43
C SER A 157 -9.82 -14.86 5.50
N GLY A 158 -10.17 -15.96 4.82
CA GLY A 158 -11.40 -16.05 4.01
C GLY A 158 -11.18 -15.74 2.53
N VAL A 159 -11.81 -14.70 2.00
CA VAL A 159 -11.75 -14.30 0.57
C VAL A 159 -10.73 -13.19 0.28
N VAL A 160 -10.13 -12.62 1.33
CA VAL A 160 -9.07 -11.61 1.23
C VAL A 160 -7.73 -12.34 1.15
N ARG A 161 -6.80 -11.82 0.34
CA ARG A 161 -5.47 -12.40 0.11
C ARG A 161 -4.39 -11.34 0.31
N ALA A 162 -3.12 -11.74 0.25
CA ALA A 162 -1.97 -10.84 0.34
C ALA A 162 -2.15 -9.59 -0.54
N GLY A 163 -1.79 -8.42 -0.01
CA GLY A 163 -2.01 -7.14 -0.69
C GLY A 163 -3.38 -6.51 -0.47
N GLN A 164 -4.35 -7.20 0.17
CA GLN A 164 -5.73 -6.70 0.27
C GLN A 164 -6.17 -6.51 1.74
N TRP A 165 -6.95 -5.47 1.98
CA TRP A 165 -7.70 -5.27 3.24
C TRP A 165 -9.15 -5.71 3.09
N ALA A 166 -9.82 -5.30 2.01
CA ALA A 166 -11.22 -5.62 1.79
C ALA A 166 -11.60 -5.60 0.30
N ARG A 167 -12.04 -6.75 -0.22
CA ARG A 167 -12.56 -6.87 -1.59
C ARG A 167 -13.69 -5.88 -1.89
N ARG A 168 -14.57 -5.64 -0.91
CA ARG A 168 -15.69 -4.69 -1.04
C ARG A 168 -15.22 -3.26 -1.29
N LEU A 169 -14.15 -2.83 -0.62
CA LEU A 169 -13.61 -1.48 -0.80
C LEU A 169 -12.94 -1.35 -2.17
N ILE A 170 -12.14 -2.35 -2.59
CA ILE A 170 -11.51 -2.35 -3.91
C ILE A 170 -12.55 -2.20 -5.04
N ILE A 171 -13.68 -2.89 -4.93
CA ILE A 171 -14.72 -2.90 -5.97
C ILE A 171 -15.55 -1.62 -5.98
N ASN A 172 -15.91 -1.09 -4.81
CA ASN A 172 -16.90 -0.01 -4.71
C ASN A 172 -16.28 1.38 -4.51
N GLU A 173 -15.08 1.46 -3.95
CA GLU A 173 -14.37 2.71 -3.68
C GLU A 173 -13.16 2.85 -4.62
N ASP A 174 -12.02 2.27 -4.22
CA ASP A 174 -10.74 2.32 -4.93
C ASP A 174 -9.71 1.30 -4.40
N LEU A 175 -8.61 1.16 -5.13
CA LEU A 175 -7.44 0.37 -4.74
C LEU A 175 -6.80 0.87 -3.44
N ASP A 176 -6.74 2.17 -3.21
CA ASP A 176 -6.00 2.73 -2.07
C ASP A 176 -6.65 2.36 -0.73
N SER A 177 -7.96 2.52 -0.61
CA SER A 177 -8.74 2.15 0.58
C SER A 177 -8.84 0.64 0.78
N GLY A 178 -8.83 -0.12 -0.32
CA GLY A 178 -9.05 -1.56 -0.30
C GLY A 178 -7.79 -2.43 -0.21
N THR A 179 -6.60 -1.87 -0.44
CA THR A 179 -5.33 -2.63 -0.54
C THR A 179 -4.27 -2.17 0.46
N GLN A 180 -3.23 -3.00 0.59
CA GLN A 180 -2.03 -2.73 1.36
C GLN A 180 -1.04 -1.81 0.62
N ILE A 181 -1.25 -1.55 -0.68
CA ILE A 181 -0.31 -0.85 -1.56
C ILE A 181 0.08 0.54 -1.05
N PRO A 182 -0.83 1.40 -0.57
CA PRO A 182 -0.43 2.72 -0.05
C PRO A 182 0.54 2.62 1.13
N PHE A 183 0.35 1.64 2.01
CA PHE A 183 1.24 1.40 3.15
C PHE A 183 2.61 0.92 2.68
N ILE A 184 2.65 0.02 1.70
CA ILE A 184 3.89 -0.49 1.10
C ILE A 184 4.66 0.66 0.43
N LYS A 185 4.00 1.44 -0.44
CA LYS A 185 4.61 2.60 -1.11
C LYS A 185 5.13 3.62 -0.10
N ARG A 186 4.35 3.89 0.97
CA ARG A 186 4.78 4.77 2.05
C ARG A 186 6.00 4.22 2.79
N ALA A 187 6.02 2.94 3.13
CA ALA A 187 7.16 2.33 3.82
C ALA A 187 8.44 2.38 2.96
N VAL A 188 8.32 2.15 1.65
CA VAL A 188 9.44 2.29 0.72
C VAL A 188 9.90 3.75 0.62
N HIS A 189 8.97 4.71 0.55
CA HIS A 189 9.31 6.14 0.45
C HIS A 189 9.87 6.73 1.76
N GLU A 190 9.34 6.32 2.91
CA GLU A 190 9.77 6.75 4.25
C GLU A 190 10.94 5.91 4.81
N ASN A 191 11.49 4.99 4.02
CA ASN A 191 12.74 4.29 4.32
C ASN A 191 13.97 5.17 4.07
N GLY A 192 13.81 6.49 4.16
CA GLY A 192 14.86 7.43 3.85
C GLY A 192 16.00 7.38 4.86
N SER A 193 17.22 7.56 4.36
CA SER A 193 18.43 7.47 5.16
C SER A 193 18.61 8.70 6.08
N PRO A 194 19.47 8.65 7.12
CA PRO A 194 19.78 9.83 7.93
C PRO A 194 20.22 11.06 7.12
N GLU A 195 20.86 10.83 5.98
CA GLU A 195 21.29 11.83 5.01
C GLU A 195 20.10 12.48 4.29
N GLU A 196 19.19 11.67 3.73
CA GLU A 196 17.96 12.18 3.10
C GLU A 196 17.10 12.95 4.10
N HIS A 197 17.08 12.51 5.36
CA HIS A 197 16.43 13.24 6.44
C HIS A 197 17.08 14.61 6.68
N ALA A 198 18.42 14.69 6.71
CA ALA A 198 19.13 15.95 6.89
C ALA A 198 18.86 16.93 5.72
N VAL A 199 18.83 16.43 4.48
CA VAL A 199 18.46 17.22 3.30
C VAL A 199 17.01 17.70 3.38
N TYR A 200 16.08 16.83 3.75
CA TYR A 200 14.67 17.21 3.89
C TYR A 200 14.47 18.30 4.94
N VAL A 201 15.11 18.16 6.11
CA VAL A 201 15.04 19.16 7.19
C VAL A 201 15.64 20.49 6.76
N TRP A 202 16.74 20.45 6.00
CA TRP A 202 17.31 21.65 5.42
C TRP A 202 16.32 22.37 4.49
N ASP A 203 15.81 21.68 3.48
CA ASP A 203 14.95 22.26 2.44
C ASP A 203 13.64 22.83 2.99
N HIS A 204 13.03 22.13 3.95
CA HIS A 204 11.69 22.49 4.45
C HIS A 204 11.71 23.42 5.66
N PHE A 205 12.82 23.50 6.39
CA PHE A 205 12.87 24.26 7.65
C PHE A 205 14.07 25.20 7.72
N ILE A 206 15.30 24.67 7.64
CA ILE A 206 16.50 25.48 7.93
C ILE A 206 16.73 26.52 6.82
N ALA A 207 16.62 26.14 5.55
CA ALA A 207 16.79 27.03 4.40
C ALA A 207 15.81 28.21 4.45
N GLN A 208 14.57 27.96 4.90
CA GLN A 208 13.50 28.95 5.01
C GLN A 208 13.54 29.76 6.31
N SER A 209 14.36 29.37 7.28
CA SER A 209 14.47 30.09 8.54
C SER A 209 15.01 31.52 8.33
N ALA A 210 14.58 32.46 9.18
CA ALA A 210 15.10 33.83 9.15
C ALA A 210 16.55 33.96 9.68
N ALA A 211 17.13 32.89 10.20
CA ALA A 211 18.47 32.91 10.78
C ALA A 211 19.53 33.02 9.69
N GLU A 212 20.32 34.08 9.67
CA GLU A 212 21.40 34.25 8.67
C GLU A 212 22.68 33.49 9.02
N ASN A 213 22.82 33.07 10.27
CA ASN A 213 23.98 32.35 10.81
C ASN A 213 23.51 31.08 11.51
N VAL A 214 23.74 29.94 10.86
CA VAL A 214 23.37 28.61 11.37
C VAL A 214 24.61 27.87 11.83
N PHE A 215 24.53 27.20 12.97
CA PHE A 215 25.61 26.39 13.53
C PHE A 215 25.14 24.94 13.62
N PHE A 216 26.02 24.00 13.26
CA PHE A 216 25.75 22.57 13.39
C PHE A 216 26.61 21.98 14.49
N VAL A 217 26.02 21.08 15.28
CA VAL A 217 26.74 20.14 16.15
C VAL A 217 26.37 18.74 15.71
N ALA A 218 27.30 18.01 15.12
CA ALA A 218 27.05 16.75 14.45
C ALA A 218 27.93 15.63 15.04
N HIS A 219 27.28 14.75 15.80
CA HIS A 219 27.93 13.63 16.49
C HIS A 219 27.95 12.36 15.65
N SER A 220 29.07 11.65 15.64
CA SER A 220 29.22 10.33 15.02
C SER A 220 28.75 10.34 13.55
N TYR A 221 27.75 9.52 13.22
CA TYR A 221 27.12 9.46 11.89
C TYR A 221 26.53 10.80 11.43
N GLY A 222 26.18 11.69 12.35
CA GLY A 222 25.66 13.02 12.02
C GLY A 222 26.59 13.84 11.13
N GLY A 223 27.92 13.63 11.22
CA GLY A 223 28.84 14.30 10.32
C GLY A 223 28.81 13.75 8.90
N LEU A 224 28.54 12.46 8.72
CA LEU A 224 28.36 11.86 7.39
C LEU A 224 27.09 12.45 6.73
N ALA A 225 26.00 12.54 7.49
CA ALA A 225 24.77 13.23 7.06
C ALA A 225 24.98 14.71 6.74
N PHE A 226 25.79 15.42 7.51
CA PHE A 226 26.14 16.81 7.21
C PHE A 226 26.97 16.95 5.93
N VAL A 227 27.94 16.06 5.69
CA VAL A 227 28.73 16.07 4.44
C VAL A 227 27.84 15.78 3.23
N GLU A 228 26.87 14.86 3.34
CA GLU A 228 25.91 14.61 2.27
C GLU A 228 25.02 15.83 2.00
N LEU A 229 24.56 16.51 3.06
CA LEU A 229 23.86 17.79 2.93
C LEU A 229 24.71 18.84 2.21
N MET A 230 26.01 18.95 2.55
CA MET A 230 26.95 19.85 1.86
C MET A 230 27.11 19.51 0.38
N ILE A 231 27.17 18.23 0.02
CA ILE A 231 27.26 17.77 -1.38
C ILE A 231 26.01 18.17 -2.17
N GLN A 232 24.83 17.98 -1.57
CA GLN A 232 23.57 18.21 -2.27
C GLN A 232 23.11 19.67 -2.29
N ARG A 233 23.55 20.50 -1.34
CA ARG A 233 23.08 21.89 -1.15
C ARG A 233 24.23 22.88 -0.95
N GLU A 234 25.38 22.63 -1.59
CA GLU A 234 26.65 23.35 -1.33
C GLU A 234 26.49 24.87 -1.23
N ALA A 235 25.88 25.52 -2.23
CA ALA A 235 25.78 26.97 -2.27
C ALA A 235 24.95 27.54 -1.11
N ASP A 236 23.79 26.93 -0.84
CA ASP A 236 22.88 27.38 0.22
C ASP A 236 23.50 27.15 1.60
N VAL A 237 24.10 25.97 1.83
CA VAL A 237 24.72 25.63 3.11
C VAL A 237 25.90 26.56 3.38
N LYS A 238 26.78 26.78 2.40
CA LYS A 238 27.91 27.72 2.54
C LYS A 238 27.50 29.17 2.76
N SER A 239 26.32 29.56 2.26
CA SER A 239 25.82 30.94 2.41
C SER A 239 25.29 31.25 3.81
N LYS A 240 24.88 30.21 4.56
CA LYS A 240 24.06 30.35 5.78
C LYS A 240 24.68 29.67 7.00
N VAL A 241 25.47 28.62 6.81
CA VAL A 241 26.16 27.92 7.90
C VAL A 241 27.47 28.63 8.21
N THR A 242 27.65 28.98 9.47
CA THR A 242 28.82 29.73 9.95
C THR A 242 29.91 28.80 10.46
N ALA A 243 29.55 27.74 11.20
CA ALA A 243 30.51 26.76 11.70
C ALA A 243 29.84 25.43 12.06
N VAL A 244 30.65 24.38 12.10
CA VAL A 244 30.22 23.00 12.39
C VAL A 244 31.16 22.37 13.41
N ALA A 245 30.60 21.97 14.55
CA ALA A 245 31.30 21.13 15.52
C ALA A 245 30.96 19.67 15.26
N LEU A 246 31.95 18.89 14.87
CA LEU A 246 31.85 17.44 14.70
C LEU A 246 32.34 16.76 15.97
N THR A 247 31.62 15.76 16.46
CA THR A 247 32.02 15.05 17.69
C THR A 247 32.09 13.55 17.41
N ASP A 248 33.31 13.01 17.50
CA ASP A 248 33.65 11.63 17.16
C ASP A 248 33.07 11.19 15.80
N SER A 249 33.11 12.10 14.83
CA SER A 249 32.44 11.87 13.55
C SER A 249 33.19 10.86 12.68
N VAL A 250 32.40 9.99 12.03
CA VAL A 250 32.88 8.94 11.12
C VAL A 250 32.79 9.33 9.63
N HIS A 251 32.55 10.60 9.33
CA HIS A 251 32.51 11.09 7.94
C HIS A 251 33.84 10.85 7.22
N ASN A 252 33.77 10.77 5.90
CA ASN A 252 34.96 10.67 5.06
C ASN A 252 34.71 11.42 3.76
N VAL A 253 35.22 12.65 3.69
CA VAL A 253 35.04 13.53 2.52
C VAL A 253 35.64 12.99 1.22
N TRP A 254 36.53 12.00 1.29
CA TRP A 254 37.11 11.36 0.12
C TRP A 254 36.25 10.20 -0.38
N HIS A 255 35.69 9.42 0.55
CA HIS A 255 34.79 8.32 0.22
C HIS A 255 33.40 8.80 -0.20
N GLN A 256 32.92 9.89 0.40
CA GLN A 256 31.69 10.58 -0.02
C GLN A 256 31.88 11.45 -1.28
N GLU A 257 33.05 11.38 -1.91
CA GLU A 257 33.37 12.10 -3.16
C GLU A 257 33.13 13.62 -3.10
N ALA A 258 33.35 14.24 -1.93
CA ALA A 258 33.11 15.66 -1.75
C ALA A 258 34.01 16.53 -2.66
N GLY A 259 33.38 17.49 -3.34
CA GLY A 259 34.06 18.43 -4.23
C GLY A 259 35.22 19.18 -3.53
N LYS A 260 36.18 19.67 -4.32
CA LYS A 260 37.35 20.42 -3.80
C LYS A 260 36.91 21.61 -2.94
N THR A 261 35.92 22.35 -3.41
CA THR A 261 35.36 23.52 -2.72
C THR A 261 34.70 23.16 -1.39
N ILE A 262 34.03 22.01 -1.28
CA ILE A 262 33.44 21.52 -0.03
C ILE A 262 34.54 21.16 0.96
N ARG A 263 35.58 20.45 0.51
CA ARG A 263 36.73 20.07 1.34
C ARG A 263 37.51 21.26 1.87
N GLU A 264 37.67 22.31 1.06
CA GLU A 264 38.28 23.57 1.50
C GLU A 264 37.41 24.27 2.55
N TRP A 265 36.10 24.37 2.31
CA TRP A 265 35.18 24.98 3.27
C TRP A 265 35.11 24.22 4.59
N MET A 266 35.07 22.88 4.56
CA MET A 266 35.14 22.02 5.74
C MET A 266 36.40 22.29 6.57
N ARG A 267 37.54 22.52 5.91
CA ARG A 267 38.80 22.82 6.59
C ARG A 267 38.77 24.14 7.37
N GLU A 268 38.02 25.09 6.87
CA GLU A 268 37.94 26.45 7.43
C GLU A 268 36.82 26.59 8.48
N ASN A 269 35.73 25.84 8.33
CA ASN A 269 34.48 26.07 9.09
C ASN A 269 34.09 24.90 10.01
N CYS A 270 34.79 23.76 9.93
CA CYS A 270 34.52 22.59 10.76
C CYS A 270 35.67 22.28 11.71
N CYS A 271 35.36 21.66 12.84
CA CYS A 271 36.35 21.03 13.71
C CYS A 271 35.77 19.73 14.28
N ASN A 272 36.55 18.64 14.25
CA ASN A 272 36.16 17.32 14.72
C ASN A 272 36.88 16.96 16.02
N TRP A 273 36.14 16.98 17.13
CA TRP A 273 36.61 16.53 18.44
C TRP A 273 36.45 15.02 18.54
N VAL A 274 37.56 14.29 18.53
CA VAL A 274 37.57 12.82 18.54
C VAL A 274 38.01 12.26 19.88
N SER A 275 37.62 11.01 20.14
CA SER A 275 38.11 10.27 21.29
C SER A 275 39.64 10.13 21.24
N SER A 276 40.32 10.68 22.24
CA SER A 276 41.78 10.63 22.39
C SER A 276 42.18 10.85 23.85
N SER A 277 43.28 10.22 24.26
CA SER A 277 43.89 10.40 25.58
C SER A 277 44.72 11.67 25.71
N GLU A 278 44.96 12.36 24.59
CA GLU A 278 45.66 13.64 24.59
C GLU A 278 44.83 14.74 25.27
N PRO A 279 45.45 15.80 25.81
CA PRO A 279 44.72 16.93 26.36
C PRO A 279 43.71 17.52 25.36
N LEU A 280 42.61 18.08 25.87
CA LEU A 280 41.59 18.75 25.06
C LEU A 280 42.23 19.72 24.05
N ASP A 281 41.70 19.73 22.82
CA ASP A 281 42.12 20.57 21.70
C ASP A 281 43.52 20.27 21.12
N THR A 282 44.20 19.22 21.62
CA THR A 282 45.44 18.74 21.00
C THR A 282 45.15 18.18 19.61
N SER A 283 45.87 18.63 18.59
CA SER A 283 45.69 18.13 17.22
C SER A 283 45.95 16.63 17.12
N VAL A 284 45.08 15.92 16.41
CA VAL A 284 45.18 14.48 16.16
C VAL A 284 45.41 14.27 14.66
N GLU A 285 46.46 13.53 14.31
CA GLU A 285 46.80 13.29 12.91
C GLU A 285 45.69 12.52 12.16
N SER A 286 45.51 12.86 10.90
CA SER A 286 44.65 12.16 9.94
C SER A 286 45.47 11.74 8.74
N MET A 287 45.21 10.54 8.20
CA MET A 287 45.92 10.02 7.03
C MET A 287 45.60 10.81 5.75
N LEU A 288 44.40 11.39 5.66
CA LEU A 288 43.95 12.17 4.53
C LEU A 288 43.55 13.59 4.97
N PRO A 289 43.78 14.62 4.11
CA PRO A 289 43.37 15.98 4.43
C PRO A 289 41.86 16.10 4.63
N ASP A 290 41.45 16.62 5.78
CA ASP A 290 40.05 16.85 6.16
C ASP A 290 39.96 18.16 6.97
N CYS A 291 38.84 18.39 7.66
CA CYS A 291 38.72 19.41 8.70
C CYS A 291 39.68 19.15 9.88
N PRO A 292 40.07 20.22 10.62
CA PRO A 292 40.82 20.09 11.85
C PRO A 292 40.26 18.99 12.77
N ARG A 293 41.13 18.06 13.15
CA ARG A 293 40.81 16.96 14.06
C ARG A 293 41.58 17.18 15.36
N VAL A 294 40.86 17.24 16.48
CA VAL A 294 41.44 17.52 17.80
C VAL A 294 40.92 16.56 18.86
N SER A 295 41.67 16.40 19.95
CA SER A 295 41.27 15.56 21.08
C SER A 295 40.09 16.17 21.83
N ALA A 296 39.11 15.34 22.18
CA ALA A 296 38.04 15.69 23.11
C ALA A 296 38.50 15.69 24.60
N GLY A 297 39.77 15.36 24.89
CA GLY A 297 40.32 15.41 26.24
C GLY A 297 39.78 14.33 27.17
N LEU A 298 39.55 13.11 26.66
CA LEU A 298 39.13 12.00 27.50
C LEU A 298 40.30 11.58 28.39
N SER A 299 40.35 12.12 29.61
CA SER A 299 41.21 11.57 30.65
C SER A 299 40.91 10.07 30.79
N LYS A 300 41.93 9.26 31.11
CA LYS A 300 41.81 7.82 31.41
C LYS A 300 40.83 7.56 32.59
N MET A 301 39.53 7.76 32.39
CA MET A 301 38.45 7.40 33.30
C MET A 301 37.75 6.11 32.84
N MET A 302 38.50 5.19 32.21
CA MET A 302 38.03 3.85 31.84
C MET A 302 39.04 2.74 32.20
N GLU A 303 39.92 2.96 33.20
CA GLU A 303 40.68 1.84 33.82
C GLU A 303 39.97 1.28 35.07
N SER A 304 38.70 1.62 35.36
CA SER A 304 37.98 1.10 36.54
C SER A 304 36.47 0.85 36.37
N LEU A 305 36.04 0.22 35.27
CA LEU A 305 34.77 -0.49 35.20
C LEU A 305 34.98 -1.93 34.75
#